data_AF-A0A3C0PGK7-F1
#
_entry.id   AF-A0A3C0PGK7-F1
#
_cell.length_a   1.000
_cell.length_b   1.000
_cell.length_c   1.000
_cell.angle_alpha   90.00
_cell.angle_beta   90.00
_cell.angle_gamma   90.00
#
_symmetry.space_group_name_H-M   'P 1'
#
loop_
_entity.id
_entity.type
_entity.pdbx_description
1 polymer ?
#
loop_
_entity_poly.entity_id
_entity_poly.type
_entity_poly.pdbx_seq_one_letter_code
_entity_poly.pdbx_strand_id
1 'polypeptide(L)'
;MTKQIYFFANTLTALASIMFSMPVWAIETNYTSFQPGTVWLANDSVHIDCHGGNIIYSTEKKKYYWYGEHYGTPAGVACYSSLDLYNWINEGVVLQKGTIQVCERPKVIYSPSLKKYVMWFHYDNSSYSLAHHADATSDSATGIFTMIDNFLPNGHQSRDIGMFTDTTGKTYILYAADKTNVTIRMVELTADYTNITTNDTNISAHCEGPGMCGYKGNYYLITSPCLGWSPGQAAWYTANSVMGAYTNKGDPCIGDSAHNTFNSQSCFIFKVPGYVNAFIYMGDRWNGSGNKNSQYVFLPIEFSSTGAMQLNYYASWNMSKFTPVEIRNSIPRKTAMKQLNLQGNGKYAVYTICGRKVSGMSVNSSLSAFSLQHAGVYIIVPEKGIPARIVVEHNRTPQ
;
A
#
# COMPACT_ATOMS: atom_id res chain seq x y z
N MET A 1 44.41 65.57 59.26
CA MET A 1 43.45 64.45 59.22
C MET A 1 43.97 63.42 58.25
N THR A 2 44.22 62.23 58.75
CA THR A 2 44.96 61.11 58.16
C THR A 2 44.09 60.29 57.20
N LYS A 3 44.66 59.81 56.08
CA LYS A 3 44.50 58.46 55.48
C LYS A 3 45.13 58.47 54.07
N GLN A 4 46.30 57.87 53.88
CA GLN A 4 46.58 56.45 53.63
C GLN A 4 46.26 55.98 52.19
N ILE A 5 47.35 55.67 51.51
CA ILE A 5 47.60 54.79 50.35
C ILE A 5 46.80 53.47 50.46
N TYR A 6 46.38 52.85 49.35
CA TYR A 6 46.74 51.48 48.94
C TYR A 6 46.07 51.06 47.61
N PHE A 7 46.91 50.52 46.72
CA PHE A 7 46.58 49.65 45.60
C PHE A 7 45.67 48.50 46.04
N PHE A 8 44.66 48.15 45.23
CA PHE A 8 44.13 46.78 45.22
C PHE A 8 43.98 46.26 43.81
N ALA A 9 44.46 45.03 43.67
CA ALA A 9 44.67 44.27 42.46
C ALA A 9 43.39 43.60 41.95
N ASN A 10 43.42 43.31 40.65
CA ASN A 10 42.78 42.21 39.94
C ASN A 10 42.05 41.17 40.79
N THR A 11 40.77 40.94 40.49
CA THR A 11 40.17 39.60 40.31
C THR A 11 38.74 39.77 39.79
N LEU A 12 38.55 39.74 38.47
CA LEU A 12 37.24 39.56 37.85
C LEU A 12 37.02 38.05 37.71
N THR A 13 36.35 37.44 38.67
CA THR A 13 35.85 36.06 38.57
C THR A 13 34.67 36.04 37.60
N ALA A 14 34.93 35.72 36.34
CA ALA A 14 33.89 35.35 35.39
C ALA A 14 33.33 33.97 35.79
N LEU A 15 32.14 33.94 36.38
CA LEU A 15 31.33 32.72 36.46
C LEU A 15 30.87 32.37 35.04
N ALA A 16 31.63 31.53 34.36
CA ALA A 16 31.17 30.85 33.16
C ALA A 16 30.11 29.82 33.59
N SER A 17 28.84 30.16 33.41
CA SER A 17 27.74 29.20 33.49
C SER A 17 27.91 28.21 32.34
N ILE A 18 28.60 27.10 32.59
CA ILE A 18 28.63 25.96 31.68
C ILE A 18 27.23 25.37 31.71
N MET A 19 26.37 25.82 30.80
CA MET A 19 25.15 25.08 30.48
C MET A 19 25.60 23.78 29.82
N PHE A 20 25.70 22.71 30.61
CA PHE A 20 25.71 21.36 30.07
C PHE A 20 24.37 21.16 29.36
N SER A 21 24.34 21.38 28.05
CA SER A 21 23.30 20.82 27.19
C SER A 21 23.43 19.31 27.31
N MET A 22 22.61 18.70 28.17
CA MET A 22 22.45 17.26 28.11
C MET A 22 21.99 16.94 26.69
N PRO A 23 22.64 15.99 25.98
CA PRO A 23 22.10 15.54 24.72
C PRO A 23 20.67 15.09 25.00
N VAL A 24 19.68 15.69 24.32
CA VAL A 24 18.35 15.12 24.28
C VAL A 24 18.51 13.86 23.45
N TRP A 25 18.47 12.70 24.09
CA TRP A 25 18.40 11.43 23.38
C TRP A 25 17.02 11.45 22.72
N ALA A 26 16.97 11.73 21.41
CA ALA A 26 15.75 11.58 20.65
C ALA A 26 15.31 10.12 20.82
N ILE A 27 14.13 9.92 21.42
CA ILE A 27 13.53 8.60 21.51
C ILE A 27 13.16 8.23 20.07
N GLU A 28 13.93 7.35 19.45
CA GLU A 28 13.51 6.77 18.16
C GLU A 28 12.18 6.05 18.38
N THR A 29 11.12 6.55 17.74
CA THR A 29 9.85 5.84 17.70
C THR A 29 10.03 4.61 16.83
N ASN A 30 9.80 3.43 17.41
CA ASN A 30 9.90 2.15 16.69
C ASN A 30 8.54 1.47 16.66
N TYR A 31 7.78 1.74 15.61
CA TYR A 31 6.49 1.15 15.34
C TYR A 31 6.66 -0.28 14.82
N THR A 32 5.89 -1.22 15.38
CA THR A 32 5.84 -2.62 14.93
C THR A 32 4.49 -2.98 14.28
N SER A 33 3.61 -1.99 14.14
CA SER A 33 2.24 -2.13 13.66
C SER A 33 1.70 -0.79 13.17
N PHE A 34 0.76 -0.82 12.24
CA PHE A 34 -0.13 0.30 11.96
C PHE A 34 -1.06 0.55 13.15
N GLN A 35 -1.29 1.82 13.47
CA GLN A 35 -2.23 2.28 14.50
C GLN A 35 -3.20 3.29 13.87
N PRO A 36 -4.27 2.81 13.21
CA PRO A 36 -5.16 3.68 12.44
C PRO A 36 -5.77 4.80 13.28
N GLY A 37 -5.66 6.03 12.80
CA GLY A 37 -6.26 7.21 13.41
C GLY A 37 -5.54 7.73 14.66
N THR A 38 -4.31 7.29 14.93
CA THR A 38 -3.45 7.89 15.96
C THR A 38 -2.46 8.89 15.34
N VAL A 39 -1.75 9.62 16.19
CA VAL A 39 -0.55 10.39 15.78
C VAL A 39 0.50 9.40 15.28
N TRP A 40 1.10 9.69 14.13
CA TRP A 40 2.13 8.86 13.50
C TRP A 40 3.38 9.70 13.30
N LEU A 41 4.41 9.45 14.10
CA LEU A 41 5.64 10.22 14.10
C LEU A 41 6.64 9.62 13.11
N ALA A 42 7.38 10.50 12.43
CA ALA A 42 8.56 10.13 11.67
C ALA A 42 9.81 10.01 12.57
N ASN A 43 10.95 9.68 11.98
CA ASN A 43 12.24 9.52 12.66
C ASN A 43 12.71 10.79 13.40
N ASP A 44 12.23 11.96 13.01
CA ASP A 44 12.50 13.26 13.64
C ASP A 44 11.56 13.56 14.81
N SER A 45 10.72 12.61 15.21
CA SER A 45 9.65 12.77 16.23
C SER A 45 8.59 13.81 15.87
N VAL A 46 8.49 14.22 14.60
CA VAL A 46 7.43 15.10 14.10
C VAL A 46 6.30 14.25 13.51
N HIS A 47 5.05 14.66 13.71
CA HIS A 47 3.90 14.01 13.07
C HIS A 47 4.03 14.10 11.55
N ILE A 48 3.84 12.97 10.87
CA ILE A 48 3.91 12.88 9.42
C ILE A 48 2.83 13.79 8.81
N ASP A 49 3.22 14.66 7.88
CA ASP A 49 2.35 15.58 7.13
C ASP A 49 2.43 15.19 5.64
N CYS A 50 1.61 14.19 5.26
CA CYS A 50 1.72 13.45 4.00
C CYS A 50 0.36 12.88 3.55
N HIS A 51 -0.61 13.76 3.30
CA HIS A 51 -2.02 13.37 3.14
C HIS A 51 -2.44 13.06 1.69
N GLY A 52 -3.50 12.27 1.50
CA GLY A 52 -4.20 12.15 0.22
C GLY A 52 -3.45 11.47 -0.94
N GLY A 53 -2.17 11.12 -0.77
CA GLY A 53 -1.32 10.64 -1.87
C GLY A 53 -1.19 9.12 -1.96
N ASN A 54 -0.03 8.61 -2.35
CA ASN A 54 0.22 7.17 -2.49
C ASN A 54 1.59 6.72 -2.00
N ILE A 55 1.71 5.41 -1.83
CA ILE A 55 2.99 4.72 -1.61
C ILE A 55 3.43 4.03 -2.90
N ILE A 56 4.72 4.12 -3.21
CA ILE A 56 5.41 3.28 -4.20
C ILE A 56 6.49 2.46 -3.52
N TYR A 57 6.92 1.39 -4.18
CA TYR A 57 8.07 0.61 -3.78
C TYR A 57 9.15 0.65 -4.86
N SER A 58 10.36 1.07 -4.49
CA SER A 58 11.54 0.95 -5.33
C SER A 58 12.16 -0.43 -5.13
N THR A 59 12.08 -1.29 -6.15
CA THR A 59 12.75 -2.60 -6.13
C THR A 59 14.27 -2.46 -6.08
N GLU A 60 14.83 -1.47 -6.77
CA GLU A 60 16.28 -1.20 -6.78
C GLU A 60 16.80 -0.85 -5.38
N LYS A 61 16.12 0.09 -4.71
CA LYS A 61 16.52 0.56 -3.37
C LYS A 61 15.95 -0.29 -2.24
N LYS A 62 15.07 -1.27 -2.56
CA LYS A 62 14.30 -2.08 -1.62
C LYS A 62 13.59 -1.24 -0.55
N LYS A 63 13.00 -0.13 -0.97
CA LYS A 63 12.51 0.93 -0.08
C LYS A 63 11.16 1.46 -0.55
N TYR A 64 10.27 1.73 0.40
CA TYR A 64 8.99 2.40 0.18
C TYR A 64 9.16 3.91 0.18
N TYR A 65 8.40 4.59 -0.66
CA TYR A 65 8.29 6.05 -0.68
C TYR A 65 6.81 6.42 -0.62
N TRP A 66 6.44 7.23 0.35
CA TRP A 66 5.10 7.77 0.54
C TRP A 66 5.09 9.24 0.17
N TYR A 67 4.18 9.63 -0.71
CA TYR A 67 3.95 11.00 -1.12
C TYR A 67 2.58 11.46 -0.68
N GLY A 68 2.46 12.74 -0.37
CA GLY A 68 1.21 13.33 0.08
C GLY A 68 1.30 14.83 0.25
N GLU A 69 0.15 15.47 0.39
CA GLU A 69 0.02 16.88 0.73
C GLU A 69 0.78 17.20 2.01
N HIS A 70 1.54 18.27 1.97
CA HIS A 70 2.26 18.84 3.10
C HIS A 70 1.69 20.23 3.39
N TYR A 71 1.00 20.35 4.53
CA TYR A 71 0.39 21.60 5.00
C TYR A 71 1.39 22.52 5.73
N GLY A 72 2.53 21.98 6.15
CA GLY A 72 3.63 22.72 6.76
C GLY A 72 4.30 23.73 5.82
N THR A 73 5.40 24.33 6.27
CA THR A 73 6.16 25.32 5.48
C THR A 73 7.50 24.71 5.03
N PRO A 74 7.82 24.71 3.72
CA PRO A 74 6.99 25.16 2.60
C PRO A 74 5.82 24.21 2.31
N ALA A 75 4.68 24.74 1.89
CA ALA A 75 3.51 23.92 1.52
C ALA A 75 3.72 23.26 0.14
N GLY A 76 3.16 22.07 -0.07
CA GLY A 76 3.29 21.33 -1.33
C GLY A 76 3.12 19.83 -1.14
N VAL A 77 4.05 19.04 -1.69
CA VAL A 77 4.07 17.58 -1.60
C VAL A 77 5.30 17.14 -0.80
N ALA A 78 5.09 16.43 0.31
CA ALA A 78 6.16 15.78 1.05
C ALA A 78 6.47 14.39 0.49
N CYS A 79 7.66 13.89 0.82
CA CYS A 79 8.02 12.50 0.68
C CYS A 79 8.54 11.96 2.01
N TYR A 80 8.12 10.75 2.33
CA TYR A 80 8.66 9.95 3.42
C TYR A 80 9.15 8.62 2.87
N SER A 81 10.22 8.04 3.44
CA SER A 81 10.71 6.74 3.02
C SER A 81 10.76 5.72 4.16
N SER A 82 10.55 4.44 3.85
CA SER A 82 10.49 3.39 4.86
C SER A 82 11.00 2.06 4.31
N LEU A 83 11.48 1.18 5.20
CA LEU A 83 11.82 -0.20 4.89
C LEU A 83 10.70 -1.19 5.25
N ASP A 84 9.75 -0.79 6.09
CA ASP A 84 8.79 -1.68 6.74
C ASP A 84 7.33 -1.19 6.71
N LEU A 85 7.08 0.01 6.16
CA LEU A 85 5.80 0.73 6.11
C LEU A 85 5.32 1.30 7.45
N TYR A 86 6.06 1.11 8.55
CA TYR A 86 5.70 1.61 9.88
C TYR A 86 6.57 2.79 10.29
N ASN A 87 7.87 2.68 10.04
CA ASN A 87 8.88 3.63 10.48
C ASN A 87 9.31 4.46 9.28
N TRP A 88 8.92 5.73 9.29
CA TRP A 88 9.10 6.64 8.17
C TRP A 88 10.21 7.65 8.44
N ILE A 89 11.08 7.81 7.46
CA ILE A 89 12.11 8.84 7.40
C ILE A 89 11.54 10.03 6.63
N ASN A 90 11.62 11.22 7.21
CA ASN A 90 11.23 12.45 6.53
C ASN A 90 12.27 12.80 5.44
N GLU A 91 11.88 12.73 4.16
CA GLU A 91 12.74 13.08 3.02
C GLU A 91 12.51 14.55 2.58
N GLY A 92 11.60 15.27 3.25
CA GLY A 92 11.29 16.66 3.01
C GLY A 92 10.24 16.91 1.92
N VAL A 93 10.09 18.18 1.57
CA VAL A 93 9.13 18.64 0.54
C VAL A 93 9.75 18.45 -0.85
N VAL A 94 9.15 17.56 -1.64
CA VAL A 94 9.65 17.16 -2.96
C VAL A 94 9.02 17.94 -4.11
N LEU A 95 7.91 18.62 -3.87
CA LEU A 95 7.33 19.63 -4.78
C LEU A 95 6.82 20.78 -3.91
N GLN A 96 7.32 22.00 -4.11
CA GLN A 96 6.78 23.18 -3.43
C GLN A 96 5.63 23.74 -4.26
N LYS A 97 4.48 24.00 -3.63
CA LYS A 97 3.30 24.48 -4.37
C LYS A 97 3.51 25.89 -4.92
N GLY A 98 4.34 26.72 -4.28
CA GLY A 98 4.58 28.10 -4.72
C GLY A 98 3.27 28.89 -4.88
N THR A 99 2.99 29.33 -6.11
CA THR A 99 1.77 30.08 -6.48
C THR A 99 0.55 29.18 -6.75
N ILE A 100 0.72 27.86 -6.82
CA ILE A 100 -0.38 26.91 -6.97
C ILE A 100 -1.27 27.02 -5.73
N GLN A 101 -2.56 27.28 -5.94
CA GLN A 101 -3.50 27.51 -4.84
C GLN A 101 -3.91 26.18 -4.22
N VAL A 102 -4.33 25.21 -5.04
CA VAL A 102 -4.71 23.84 -4.65
C VAL A 102 -3.79 22.85 -5.35
N CYS A 103 -3.14 22.00 -4.55
CA CYS A 103 -2.20 20.95 -4.98
C CYS A 103 -2.48 19.72 -4.11
N GLU A 104 -3.45 18.92 -4.52
CA GLU A 104 -4.03 17.87 -3.69
C GLU A 104 -3.80 16.46 -4.25
N ARG A 105 -3.82 15.48 -3.34
CA ARG A 105 -3.81 14.04 -3.63
C ARG A 105 -2.73 13.55 -4.61
N PRO A 106 -1.44 13.89 -4.42
CA PRO A 106 -0.38 13.54 -5.36
C PRO A 106 -0.23 12.02 -5.54
N LYS A 107 -0.11 11.56 -6.78
CA LYS A 107 0.13 10.17 -7.16
C LYS A 107 1.43 10.07 -7.94
N VAL A 108 2.39 9.31 -7.42
CA VAL A 108 3.71 9.13 -8.02
C VAL A 108 3.85 7.71 -8.58
N ILE A 109 4.50 7.61 -9.74
CA ILE A 109 4.93 6.36 -10.36
C ILE A 109 6.32 6.51 -10.96
N TYR A 110 7.11 5.44 -10.98
CA TYR A 110 8.38 5.44 -11.73
C TYR A 110 8.12 5.03 -13.19
N SER A 111 8.60 5.83 -14.13
CA SER A 111 8.56 5.59 -15.57
C SER A 111 9.87 4.95 -16.03
N PRO A 112 9.90 3.65 -16.38
CA PRO A 112 11.13 2.98 -16.82
C PRO A 112 11.66 3.50 -18.16
N SER A 113 10.76 3.95 -19.05
CA SER A 113 11.12 4.49 -20.37
C SER A 113 11.84 5.83 -20.26
N LEU A 114 11.40 6.69 -19.33
CA LEU A 114 12.03 7.98 -19.07
C LEU A 114 13.15 7.91 -18.03
N LYS A 115 13.21 6.83 -17.24
CA LYS A 115 14.04 6.71 -16.03
C LYS A 115 13.79 7.86 -15.04
N LYS A 116 12.54 8.28 -14.93
CA LYS A 116 12.09 9.39 -14.09
C LYS A 116 10.92 8.96 -13.22
N TYR A 117 10.74 9.65 -12.11
CA TYR A 117 9.51 9.62 -11.34
C TYR A 117 8.54 10.63 -11.94
N VAL A 118 7.30 10.23 -12.17
CA VAL A 118 6.20 11.07 -12.65
C VAL A 118 5.18 11.21 -11.53
N MET A 119 4.85 12.44 -11.18
CA MET A 119 3.82 12.80 -10.21
C MET A 119 2.62 13.38 -10.95
N TRP A 120 1.43 12.96 -10.56
CA TRP A 120 0.14 13.54 -10.95
C TRP A 120 -0.53 14.12 -9.71
N PHE A 121 -1.23 15.23 -9.82
CA PHE A 121 -1.99 15.80 -8.71
C PHE A 121 -3.20 16.61 -9.19
N HIS A 122 -4.15 16.82 -8.29
CA HIS A 122 -5.27 17.74 -8.53
C HIS A 122 -4.77 19.17 -8.43
N TYR A 123 -4.87 19.89 -9.55
CA TYR A 123 -4.49 21.28 -9.67
C TYR A 123 -5.74 22.16 -9.73
N ASP A 124 -5.84 23.13 -8.84
CA ASP A 124 -6.99 24.04 -8.81
C ASP A 124 -6.68 25.45 -8.30
N ASN A 125 -7.68 26.31 -8.46
CA ASN A 125 -7.80 27.55 -7.72
C ASN A 125 -8.59 27.34 -6.40
N SER A 126 -8.56 28.31 -5.50
CA SER A 126 -9.23 28.22 -4.19
C SER A 126 -10.75 28.07 -4.24
N SER A 127 -11.37 28.31 -5.40
CA SER A 127 -12.80 28.10 -5.64
C SER A 127 -13.13 26.73 -6.25
N TYR A 128 -12.12 25.87 -6.48
CA TYR A 128 -12.25 24.55 -7.09
C TYR A 128 -12.89 24.57 -8.50
N SER A 129 -12.65 25.65 -9.25
CA SER A 129 -13.29 25.91 -10.55
C SER A 129 -12.40 25.69 -11.77
N LEU A 130 -11.07 25.56 -11.62
CA LEU A 130 -10.21 25.10 -12.72
C LEU A 130 -10.42 23.60 -12.94
N ALA A 131 -10.34 22.82 -11.85
CA ALA A 131 -10.50 21.37 -11.86
C ALA A 131 -9.60 20.68 -12.91
N HIS A 132 -8.29 20.87 -12.81
CA HIS A 132 -7.31 20.30 -13.73
C HIS A 132 -6.56 19.11 -13.12
N HIS A 133 -6.02 18.26 -13.99
CA HIS A 133 -4.84 17.48 -13.66
C HIS A 133 -3.60 18.35 -13.82
N ALA A 134 -2.58 18.06 -13.03
CA ALA A 134 -1.22 18.49 -13.29
C ALA A 134 -0.26 17.30 -13.22
N ASP A 135 0.82 17.39 -13.97
CA ASP A 135 1.91 16.43 -13.95
C ASP A 135 3.27 17.11 -13.71
N ALA A 136 4.18 16.36 -13.09
CA ALA A 136 5.52 16.81 -12.76
C ALA A 136 6.50 15.63 -12.81
N THR A 137 7.79 15.89 -13.04
CA THR A 137 8.82 14.85 -13.07
C THR A 137 10.04 15.15 -12.23
N SER A 138 10.71 14.08 -11.79
CA SER A 138 11.97 14.13 -11.05
C SER A 138 12.88 12.98 -11.47
N ASP A 139 14.19 13.21 -11.47
CA ASP A 139 15.20 12.15 -11.63
C ASP A 139 15.40 11.33 -10.33
N SER A 140 14.85 11.79 -9.21
CA SER A 140 14.93 11.13 -7.89
C SER A 140 13.55 10.90 -7.28
N ALA A 141 13.40 9.77 -6.58
CA ALA A 141 12.23 9.49 -5.74
C ALA A 141 11.98 10.60 -4.72
N THR A 142 13.05 11.22 -4.21
CA THR A 142 12.99 12.26 -3.17
C THR A 142 13.03 13.66 -3.76
N GLY A 143 12.62 13.81 -5.03
CA GLY A 143 12.53 15.12 -5.68
C GLY A 143 13.89 15.78 -5.98
N ILE A 144 13.88 17.08 -6.33
CA ILE A 144 12.69 17.93 -6.48
C ILE A 144 11.96 17.62 -7.79
N PHE A 145 10.63 17.58 -7.74
CA PHE A 145 9.77 17.44 -8.91
C PHE A 145 9.56 18.80 -9.60
N THR A 146 9.63 18.78 -10.92
CA THR A 146 9.41 19.94 -11.79
C THR A 146 8.14 19.74 -12.58
N MET A 147 7.23 20.72 -12.53
CA MET A 147 5.99 20.73 -13.29
C MET A 147 6.24 20.59 -14.80
N ILE A 148 5.38 19.81 -15.46
CA ILE A 148 5.31 19.72 -16.92
C ILE A 148 4.15 20.59 -17.41
N ASP A 149 2.91 20.21 -17.10
CA ASP A 149 1.72 20.94 -17.54
C ASP A 149 0.54 20.80 -16.56
N ASN A 150 -0.56 21.50 -16.83
CA ASN A 150 -1.86 21.26 -16.22
C ASN A 150 -3.01 21.47 -17.22
N PHE A 151 -4.00 20.58 -17.23
CA PHE A 151 -5.04 20.57 -18.26
C PHE A 151 -6.32 19.83 -17.80
N LEU A 152 -7.41 20.03 -18.56
CA LEU A 152 -8.64 19.25 -18.43
C LEU A 152 -8.48 17.89 -19.16
N PRO A 153 -8.44 16.75 -18.44
CA PRO A 153 -8.26 15.44 -19.07
C PRO A 153 -9.42 15.11 -20.02
N ASN A 154 -9.13 14.95 -21.31
CA ASN A 154 -10.13 14.72 -22.36
C ASN A 154 -11.29 15.74 -22.36
N GLY A 155 -11.03 16.97 -21.89
CA GLY A 155 -12.03 18.03 -21.76
C GLY A 155 -12.97 17.90 -20.54
N HIS A 156 -12.76 16.90 -19.67
CA HIS A 156 -13.50 16.73 -18.43
C HIS A 156 -12.84 17.51 -17.29
N GLN A 157 -13.67 17.99 -16.35
CA GLN A 157 -13.18 18.47 -15.05
C GLN A 157 -12.50 17.33 -14.30
N SER A 158 -11.49 17.66 -13.49
CA SER A 158 -10.90 16.75 -12.53
C SER A 158 -10.69 17.41 -11.17
N ARG A 159 -11.11 16.73 -10.11
CA ARG A 159 -10.78 17.07 -8.72
C ARG A 159 -10.01 15.92 -8.09
N ASP A 160 -10.56 15.31 -7.04
CA ASP A 160 -9.95 14.18 -6.35
C ASP A 160 -9.39 13.12 -7.28
N ILE A 161 -8.10 12.79 -7.16
CA ILE A 161 -7.45 11.79 -7.99
C ILE A 161 -6.97 10.53 -7.23
N GLY A 162 -6.93 9.43 -7.98
CA GLY A 162 -6.43 8.10 -7.66
C GLY A 162 -5.48 7.60 -8.76
N MET A 163 -4.75 6.51 -8.53
CA MET A 163 -3.93 5.87 -9.58
C MET A 163 -3.99 4.35 -9.45
N PHE A 164 -3.90 3.63 -10.57
CA PHE A 164 -3.86 2.18 -10.57
C PHE A 164 -3.06 1.65 -11.75
N THR A 165 -2.19 0.67 -11.49
CA THR A 165 -1.50 -0.11 -12.53
C THR A 165 -2.04 -1.53 -12.53
N ASP A 166 -2.53 -1.98 -13.68
CA ASP A 166 -3.09 -3.32 -13.85
C ASP A 166 -2.00 -4.40 -14.03
N THR A 167 -2.41 -5.67 -14.13
CA THR A 167 -1.45 -6.78 -14.28
C THR A 167 -0.79 -6.85 -15.65
N THR A 168 -1.28 -6.08 -16.63
CA THR A 168 -0.66 -5.96 -17.96
C THR A 168 0.43 -4.88 -17.99
N GLY A 169 0.50 -4.04 -16.95
CA GLY A 169 1.44 -2.92 -16.85
C GLY A 169 0.85 -1.59 -17.34
N LYS A 170 -0.41 -1.56 -17.77
CA LYS A 170 -1.10 -0.30 -18.09
C LYS A 170 -1.44 0.44 -16.80
N THR A 171 -1.19 1.74 -16.80
CA THR A 171 -1.51 2.62 -15.68
C THR A 171 -2.66 3.53 -16.04
N TYR A 172 -3.54 3.77 -15.08
CA TYR A 172 -4.72 4.61 -15.20
C TYR A 172 -4.68 5.65 -14.09
N ILE A 173 -5.02 6.89 -14.43
CA ILE A 173 -5.38 7.88 -13.43
C ILE A 173 -6.90 7.86 -13.25
N LEU A 174 -7.32 7.83 -12.00
CA LEU A 174 -8.72 7.84 -11.61
C LEU A 174 -9.05 9.23 -11.10
N TYR A 175 -10.22 9.78 -11.42
CA TYR A 175 -10.51 11.14 -10.99
C TYR A 175 -12.00 11.44 -10.86
N ALA A 176 -12.36 12.21 -9.84
CA ALA A 176 -13.68 12.80 -9.69
C ALA A 176 -13.87 13.87 -10.75
N ALA A 177 -14.90 13.72 -11.57
CA ALA A 177 -15.02 14.48 -12.81
C ALA A 177 -16.42 15.02 -13.04
N ASP A 178 -16.49 15.83 -14.10
CA ASP A 178 -17.68 16.54 -14.56
C ASP A 178 -18.21 17.54 -13.51
N LYS A 179 -19.26 18.29 -13.88
CA LYS A 179 -19.82 19.32 -13.01
C LYS A 179 -20.22 18.68 -11.67
N THR A 180 -19.65 19.19 -10.57
CA THR A 180 -19.89 18.73 -9.19
C THR A 180 -19.58 17.26 -8.93
N ASN A 181 -18.49 16.71 -9.48
CA ASN A 181 -17.99 15.36 -9.16
C ASN A 181 -19.04 14.26 -9.40
N VAL A 182 -19.82 14.34 -10.47
CA VAL A 182 -20.91 13.37 -10.74
C VAL A 182 -20.39 12.01 -11.19
N THR A 183 -19.17 11.95 -11.71
CA THR A 183 -18.52 10.72 -12.16
C THR A 183 -17.18 10.48 -11.48
N ILE A 184 -16.78 9.21 -11.37
CA ILE A 184 -15.37 8.84 -11.29
C ILE A 184 -14.97 8.30 -12.64
N ARG A 185 -13.95 8.89 -13.25
CA ARG A 185 -13.38 8.46 -14.52
C ARG A 185 -12.10 7.67 -14.29
N MET A 186 -11.81 6.74 -15.19
CA MET A 186 -10.54 6.02 -15.24
C MET A 186 -9.99 6.11 -16.65
N VAL A 187 -8.93 6.90 -16.82
CA VAL A 187 -8.29 7.13 -18.12
C VAL A 187 -6.90 6.50 -18.14
N GLU A 188 -6.61 5.75 -19.19
CA GLU A 188 -5.29 5.12 -19.40
C GLU A 188 -4.24 6.20 -19.69
N LEU A 189 -3.10 6.10 -19.00
CA LEU A 189 -1.92 6.94 -19.23
C LEU A 189 -1.12 6.44 -20.44
N THR A 190 -0.37 7.34 -21.08
CA THR A 190 0.64 6.99 -22.07
C THR A 190 1.72 6.08 -21.47
N ALA A 191 2.46 5.37 -22.31
CA ALA A 191 3.48 4.42 -21.87
C ALA A 191 4.63 5.05 -21.06
N ASP A 192 4.85 6.36 -21.19
CA ASP A 192 5.82 7.13 -20.41
C ASP A 192 5.23 7.75 -19.13
N TYR A 193 3.91 7.63 -18.95
CA TYR A 193 3.10 8.16 -17.86
C TYR A 193 3.00 9.68 -17.76
N THR A 194 3.43 10.41 -18.79
CA THR A 194 3.42 11.90 -18.81
C THR A 194 2.25 12.50 -19.58
N ASN A 195 1.31 11.67 -20.03
CA ASN A 195 0.06 12.14 -20.60
C ASN A 195 -1.05 11.09 -20.42
N ILE A 196 -2.28 11.48 -20.74
CA ILE A 196 -3.42 10.57 -20.85
C ILE A 196 -3.62 10.14 -22.31
N THR A 197 -4.33 9.04 -22.49
CA THR A 197 -4.86 8.60 -23.79
C THR A 197 -6.35 8.94 -23.89
N THR A 198 -6.95 8.63 -25.05
CA THR A 198 -8.41 8.69 -25.23
C THR A 198 -9.13 7.43 -24.72
N ASN A 199 -8.41 6.44 -24.19
CA ASN A 199 -9.03 5.24 -23.61
C ASN A 199 -9.50 5.55 -22.18
N ASP A 200 -10.79 5.81 -22.05
CA ASP A 200 -11.42 6.39 -20.88
C ASP A 200 -12.79 5.74 -20.61
N THR A 201 -13.15 5.56 -19.34
CA THR A 201 -14.44 5.04 -18.88
C THR A 201 -14.85 5.76 -17.60
N ASN A 202 -16.09 5.56 -17.16
CA ASN A 202 -16.55 6.14 -15.91
C ASN A 202 -17.60 5.28 -15.19
N ILE A 203 -17.77 5.61 -13.91
CA ILE A 203 -19.01 5.34 -13.17
C ILE A 203 -19.70 6.68 -12.89
N SER A 204 -21.04 6.67 -12.86
CA SER A 204 -21.85 7.83 -12.48
C SER A 204 -22.46 7.60 -11.11
N ALA A 205 -21.86 8.17 -10.06
CA ALA A 205 -22.23 7.88 -8.67
C ALA A 205 -22.12 9.09 -7.71
N HIS A 206 -21.81 10.28 -8.22
CA HIS A 206 -21.58 11.48 -7.39
C HIS A 206 -20.66 11.23 -6.19
N CYS A 207 -19.41 10.86 -6.48
CA CYS A 207 -18.43 10.42 -5.50
C CYS A 207 -17.02 10.92 -5.83
N GLU A 208 -16.11 10.75 -4.87
CA GLU A 208 -14.75 11.26 -4.91
C GLU A 208 -13.77 10.27 -4.21
N GLY A 209 -12.53 10.70 -3.94
CA GLY A 209 -11.50 9.88 -3.28
C GLY A 209 -11.26 8.47 -3.88
N PRO A 210 -11.06 8.31 -5.21
CA PRO A 210 -11.03 6.98 -5.83
C PRO A 210 -9.74 6.19 -5.49
N GLY A 211 -9.91 4.92 -5.12
CA GLY A 211 -8.82 3.95 -4.98
C GLY A 211 -9.17 2.62 -5.66
N MET A 212 -8.21 1.93 -6.27
CA MET A 212 -8.48 0.70 -7.01
C MET A 212 -7.45 -0.40 -6.77
N CYS A 213 -7.91 -1.65 -6.76
CA CYS A 213 -7.04 -2.82 -6.78
C CYS A 213 -7.58 -3.93 -7.71
N GLY A 214 -6.67 -4.79 -8.18
CA GLY A 214 -7.00 -6.00 -8.92
C GLY A 214 -6.84 -7.25 -8.06
N TYR A 215 -7.88 -8.07 -7.94
CA TYR A 215 -7.88 -9.30 -7.15
C TYR A 215 -8.59 -10.44 -7.90
N LYS A 216 -7.89 -11.57 -8.07
CA LYS A 216 -8.37 -12.80 -8.74
C LYS A 216 -9.04 -12.55 -10.10
N GLY A 217 -8.49 -11.63 -10.90
CA GLY A 217 -8.99 -11.31 -12.24
C GLY A 217 -10.13 -10.28 -12.28
N ASN A 218 -10.60 -9.82 -11.13
CA ASN A 218 -11.56 -8.73 -11.02
C ASN A 218 -10.88 -7.45 -10.53
N TYR A 219 -11.49 -6.32 -10.85
CA TYR A 219 -11.07 -4.99 -10.43
C TYR A 219 -12.07 -4.46 -9.42
N TYR A 220 -11.56 -3.82 -8.37
CA TYR A 220 -12.32 -3.29 -7.26
C TYR A 220 -12.00 -1.81 -7.11
N LEU A 221 -13.01 -0.96 -7.24
CA LEU A 221 -12.92 0.49 -7.03
C LEU A 221 -13.59 0.82 -5.69
N ILE A 222 -12.97 1.63 -4.85
CA ILE A 222 -13.57 2.24 -3.67
C ILE A 222 -13.62 3.76 -3.85
N THR A 223 -14.70 4.39 -3.39
CA THR A 223 -14.91 5.84 -3.45
C THR A 223 -15.56 6.35 -2.17
N SER A 224 -15.34 7.61 -1.83
CA SER A 224 -16.08 8.32 -0.78
C SER A 224 -17.22 9.17 -1.36
N PRO A 225 -18.24 9.53 -0.56
CA PRO A 225 -19.23 10.52 -0.97
C PRO A 225 -18.64 11.94 -0.97
N CYS A 226 -19.25 12.86 -1.72
CA CYS A 226 -18.82 14.26 -1.80
C CYS A 226 -19.33 15.08 -0.59
N LEU A 227 -18.68 14.93 0.57
CA LEU A 227 -19.05 15.60 1.83
C LEU A 227 -17.99 16.62 2.29
N GLY A 228 -17.09 17.01 1.40
CA GLY A 228 -15.93 17.82 1.74
C GLY A 228 -15.04 17.08 2.74
N TRP A 229 -14.66 17.74 3.82
CA TRP A 229 -13.79 17.16 4.86
C TRP A 229 -14.51 16.20 5.82
N SER A 230 -15.85 16.15 5.77
CA SER A 230 -16.61 15.22 6.60
C SER A 230 -16.46 13.80 6.03
N PRO A 231 -16.11 12.81 6.85
CA PRO A 231 -16.11 11.42 6.39
C PRO A 231 -17.54 10.95 6.13
N GLY A 232 -17.67 9.97 5.25
CA GLY A 232 -18.96 9.39 4.91
C GLY A 232 -18.85 7.94 4.48
N GLN A 233 -20.00 7.35 4.18
CA GLN A 233 -20.11 5.93 3.85
C GLN A 233 -19.45 5.66 2.50
N ALA A 234 -18.31 4.97 2.50
CA ALA A 234 -17.69 4.54 1.26
C ALA A 234 -18.59 3.59 0.48
N ALA A 235 -18.40 3.56 -0.84
CA ALA A 235 -18.97 2.55 -1.71
C ALA A 235 -17.84 1.82 -2.44
N TRP A 236 -18.03 0.51 -2.69
CA TRP A 236 -17.14 -0.23 -3.58
C TRP A 236 -17.88 -0.81 -4.79
N TYR A 237 -17.13 -0.96 -5.87
CA TYR A 237 -17.61 -1.39 -7.17
C TYR A 237 -16.70 -2.48 -7.73
N THR A 238 -17.24 -3.34 -8.58
CA THR A 238 -16.42 -4.36 -9.25
C THR A 238 -16.73 -4.56 -10.72
N ALA A 239 -15.69 -4.92 -11.47
CA ALA A 239 -15.74 -5.23 -12.89
C ALA A 239 -14.68 -6.28 -13.25
N ASN A 240 -14.81 -6.92 -14.41
CA ASN A 240 -13.83 -7.88 -14.92
C ASN A 240 -12.71 -7.21 -15.75
N SER A 241 -12.79 -5.90 -15.96
CA SER A 241 -11.77 -5.08 -16.62
C SER A 241 -11.73 -3.69 -15.97
N VAL A 242 -10.60 -2.97 -16.07
CA VAL A 242 -10.53 -1.55 -15.65
C VAL A 242 -11.52 -0.68 -16.42
N MET A 243 -11.82 -1.04 -17.67
CA MET A 243 -12.76 -0.32 -18.51
C MET A 243 -14.23 -0.58 -18.15
N GLY A 244 -14.50 -1.44 -17.16
CA GLY A 244 -15.83 -1.75 -16.69
C GLY A 244 -16.55 -2.83 -17.51
N ALA A 245 -17.89 -2.86 -17.52
CA ALA A 245 -18.78 -2.02 -16.71
C ALA A 245 -18.73 -2.39 -15.22
N TYR A 246 -18.86 -1.39 -14.34
CA TYR A 246 -18.79 -1.58 -12.89
C TYR A 246 -20.16 -1.82 -12.26
N THR A 247 -20.20 -2.73 -11.29
CA THR A 247 -21.37 -2.97 -10.45
C THR A 247 -21.13 -2.43 -9.05
N ASN A 248 -22.00 -1.55 -8.56
CA ASN A 248 -21.99 -1.08 -7.17
C ASN A 248 -22.34 -2.24 -6.22
N LYS A 249 -21.58 -2.38 -5.14
CA LYS A 249 -21.74 -3.43 -4.12
C LYS A 249 -21.99 -2.88 -2.71
N GLY A 250 -22.16 -1.56 -2.58
CA GLY A 250 -22.48 -0.88 -1.33
C GLY A 250 -21.25 -0.66 -0.45
N ASP A 251 -21.48 -0.64 0.86
CA ASP A 251 -20.48 -0.31 1.88
C ASP A 251 -19.51 -1.48 2.13
N PRO A 252 -18.18 -1.26 2.00
CA PRO A 252 -17.20 -2.29 2.34
C PRO A 252 -16.94 -2.41 3.85
N CYS A 253 -17.39 -1.47 4.68
CA CYS A 253 -17.01 -1.37 6.09
C CYS A 253 -17.84 -2.30 6.97
N ILE A 254 -17.17 -3.24 7.63
CA ILE A 254 -17.80 -4.24 8.48
C ILE A 254 -17.84 -3.72 9.91
N GLY A 255 -19.05 -3.58 10.45
CA GLY A 255 -19.26 -3.12 11.82
C GLY A 255 -19.07 -1.61 12.03
N ASP A 256 -18.95 -0.82 10.96
CA ASP A 256 -18.95 0.64 11.04
C ASP A 256 -20.37 1.17 11.22
N SER A 257 -20.85 1.24 12.46
CA SER A 257 -22.20 1.75 12.77
C SER A 257 -22.38 3.24 12.48
N ALA A 258 -21.29 3.99 12.33
CA ALA A 258 -21.33 5.42 12.02
C ALA A 258 -21.45 5.69 10.51
N HIS A 259 -21.28 4.66 9.66
CA HIS A 259 -21.31 4.78 8.20
C HIS A 259 -20.43 5.94 7.69
N ASN A 260 -19.20 6.01 8.20
CA ASN A 260 -18.25 7.07 7.89
C ASN A 260 -16.84 6.54 7.61
N THR A 261 -16.77 5.28 7.16
CA THR A 261 -15.53 4.60 6.80
C THR A 261 -14.52 4.65 7.94
N PHE A 262 -14.99 4.34 9.16
CA PHE A 262 -14.20 4.42 10.40
C PHE A 262 -13.56 5.81 10.65
N ASN A 263 -14.34 6.86 10.40
CA ASN A 263 -13.95 8.26 10.46
C ASN A 263 -12.75 8.56 9.53
N SER A 264 -12.86 8.15 8.26
CA SER A 264 -11.84 8.42 7.23
C SER A 264 -12.46 8.61 5.85
N GLN A 265 -11.65 9.11 4.92
CA GLN A 265 -11.99 9.26 3.50
C GLN A 265 -10.94 8.53 2.65
N SER A 266 -11.38 7.77 1.65
CA SER A 266 -10.47 7.02 0.78
C SER A 266 -9.57 7.94 -0.05
N CYS A 267 -8.32 7.51 -0.29
CA CYS A 267 -7.42 8.20 -1.20
C CYS A 267 -6.63 7.25 -2.12
N PHE A 268 -6.27 6.05 -1.65
CA PHE A 268 -5.50 5.09 -2.42
C PHE A 268 -5.68 3.65 -1.92
N ILE A 269 -5.34 2.67 -2.77
CA ILE A 269 -5.16 1.28 -2.36
C ILE A 269 -3.74 0.84 -2.71
N PHE A 270 -2.91 0.60 -1.70
CA PHE A 270 -1.54 0.15 -1.91
C PHE A 270 -1.46 -1.38 -1.94
N LYS A 271 -1.01 -1.93 -3.07
CA LYS A 271 -0.67 -3.36 -3.18
C LYS A 271 0.76 -3.58 -2.68
N VAL A 272 0.93 -4.32 -1.60
CA VAL A 272 2.25 -4.52 -0.99
C VAL A 272 3.07 -5.56 -1.77
N PRO A 273 4.22 -5.17 -2.37
CA PRO A 273 5.09 -6.12 -3.06
C PRO A 273 5.66 -7.17 -2.12
N GLY A 274 5.93 -8.37 -2.63
CA GLY A 274 6.47 -9.47 -1.82
C GLY A 274 5.43 -10.18 -0.94
N TYR A 275 4.19 -9.71 -0.89
CA TYR A 275 3.09 -10.37 -0.18
C TYR A 275 1.96 -10.80 -1.13
N VAL A 276 1.28 -11.88 -0.76
CA VAL A 276 0.22 -12.50 -1.55
C VAL A 276 -1.08 -11.76 -1.31
N ASN A 277 -1.61 -11.12 -2.35
CA ASN A 277 -2.89 -10.39 -2.31
C ASN A 277 -2.98 -9.43 -1.11
N ALA A 278 -1.86 -8.79 -0.77
CA ALA A 278 -1.81 -7.81 0.30
C ALA A 278 -2.18 -6.44 -0.24
N PHE A 279 -3.30 -5.91 0.22
CA PHE A 279 -3.79 -4.61 -0.17
C PHE A 279 -4.10 -3.81 1.09
N ILE A 280 -3.65 -2.56 1.11
CA ILE A 280 -3.86 -1.63 2.21
C ILE A 280 -4.77 -0.52 1.68
N TYR A 281 -5.96 -0.41 2.26
CA TYR A 281 -6.78 0.79 2.16
C TYR A 281 -6.01 1.93 2.82
N MET A 282 -5.81 3.02 2.08
CA MET A 282 -5.26 4.25 2.60
C MET A 282 -6.38 5.30 2.59
N GLY A 283 -6.67 5.84 3.77
CA GLY A 283 -7.59 6.95 3.92
C GLY A 283 -7.11 7.96 4.95
N ASP A 284 -7.59 9.19 4.79
CA ASP A 284 -7.28 10.32 5.65
C ASP A 284 -8.42 10.55 6.63
N ARG A 285 -8.07 10.75 7.89
CA ARG A 285 -8.97 11.29 8.92
C ARG A 285 -8.71 12.79 9.01
N TRP A 286 -9.53 13.54 8.30
CA TRP A 286 -9.36 14.98 8.15
C TRP A 286 -9.62 15.79 9.42
N ASN A 287 -10.28 15.23 10.45
CA ASN A 287 -10.60 15.96 11.69
C ASN A 287 -11.39 17.26 11.44
N GLY A 288 -12.29 17.24 10.45
CA GLY A 288 -13.17 18.36 10.09
C GLY A 288 -12.60 19.38 9.10
N SER A 289 -11.28 19.41 8.89
CA SER A 289 -10.64 20.24 7.86
C SER A 289 -9.25 19.70 7.54
N GLY A 290 -8.87 19.63 6.26
CA GLY A 290 -7.51 19.23 5.87
C GLY A 290 -6.45 20.11 6.53
N ASN A 291 -5.56 19.51 7.33
CA ASN A 291 -4.45 20.21 7.98
C ASN A 291 -3.34 19.23 8.41
N LYS A 292 -2.18 19.76 8.80
CA LYS A 292 -1.02 18.96 9.23
C LYS A 292 -1.26 17.99 10.40
N ASN A 293 -2.35 18.14 11.17
CA ASN A 293 -2.71 17.24 12.27
C ASN A 293 -3.78 16.21 11.88
N SER A 294 -4.21 16.18 10.62
CA SER A 294 -5.01 15.09 10.08
C SER A 294 -4.26 13.76 10.23
N GLN A 295 -4.98 12.67 10.42
CA GLN A 295 -4.42 11.35 10.75
C GLN A 295 -4.68 10.36 9.63
N TYR A 296 -4.10 9.17 9.75
CA TYR A 296 -4.14 8.15 8.70
C TYR A 296 -4.89 6.92 9.19
N VAL A 297 -5.86 6.45 8.40
CA VAL A 297 -6.58 5.21 8.67
C VAL A 297 -6.16 4.19 7.62
N PHE A 298 -5.07 3.48 7.91
CA PHE A 298 -4.56 2.42 7.04
C PHE A 298 -5.07 1.07 7.51
N LEU A 299 -5.87 0.40 6.68
CA LEU A 299 -6.52 -0.87 7.02
C LEU A 299 -6.20 -1.95 5.98
N PRO A 300 -6.06 -3.21 6.38
CA PRO A 300 -5.95 -4.28 5.41
C PRO A 300 -7.29 -4.43 4.69
N ILE A 301 -7.25 -4.56 3.36
CA ILE A 301 -8.42 -4.97 2.60
C ILE A 301 -8.51 -6.49 2.63
N GLU A 302 -9.63 -6.98 3.12
CA GLU A 302 -9.96 -8.40 3.16
C GLU A 302 -10.98 -8.72 2.07
N PHE A 303 -11.02 -9.98 1.66
CA PHE A 303 -12.02 -10.45 0.69
C PHE A 303 -12.75 -11.65 1.27
N SER A 304 -14.08 -11.60 1.27
CA SER A 304 -14.91 -12.72 1.68
C SER A 304 -14.69 -13.94 0.77
N SER A 305 -15.25 -15.10 1.15
CA SER A 305 -15.25 -16.30 0.31
C SER A 305 -15.93 -16.10 -1.05
N THR A 306 -16.89 -15.17 -1.14
CA THR A 306 -17.57 -14.78 -2.39
C THR A 306 -16.83 -13.68 -3.15
N GLY A 307 -15.71 -13.20 -2.61
CA GLY A 307 -14.90 -12.13 -3.22
C GLY A 307 -15.42 -10.73 -2.95
N ALA A 308 -16.27 -10.52 -1.94
CA ALA A 308 -16.69 -9.18 -1.52
C ALA A 308 -15.53 -8.45 -0.82
N MET A 309 -15.27 -7.19 -1.17
CA MET A 309 -14.32 -6.34 -0.47
C MET A 309 -14.83 -6.04 0.95
N GLN A 310 -13.95 -6.15 1.94
CA GLN A 310 -14.26 -5.90 3.34
C GLN A 310 -13.17 -5.08 4.02
N LEU A 311 -13.58 -4.04 4.73
CA LEU A 311 -12.75 -3.26 5.64
C LEU A 311 -13.20 -3.54 7.07
N ASN A 312 -12.31 -4.11 7.87
CA ASN A 312 -12.48 -4.27 9.30
C ASN A 312 -11.60 -3.25 10.02
N TYR A 313 -12.12 -2.60 11.06
CA TYR A 313 -11.29 -1.74 11.90
C TYR A 313 -10.40 -2.58 12.82
N TYR A 314 -9.12 -2.21 12.88
CA TYR A 314 -8.16 -2.76 13.85
C TYR A 314 -7.52 -1.60 14.60
N ALA A 315 -7.60 -1.61 15.93
CA ALA A 315 -6.90 -0.61 16.75
C ALA A 315 -5.37 -0.66 16.56
N SER A 316 -4.84 -1.85 16.26
CA SER A 316 -3.46 -2.07 15.82
C SER A 316 -3.40 -3.33 14.96
N TRP A 317 -2.58 -3.31 13.90
CA TRP A 317 -2.31 -4.48 13.06
C TRP A 317 -0.95 -4.40 12.37
N ASN A 318 -0.40 -5.54 11.95
CA ASN A 318 0.88 -5.57 11.23
C ASN A 318 0.83 -6.53 10.04
N MET A 319 1.90 -6.51 9.25
CA MET A 319 2.05 -7.27 8.00
C MET A 319 1.97 -8.80 8.16
N SER A 320 2.00 -9.36 9.38
CA SER A 320 1.76 -10.80 9.61
C SER A 320 0.33 -11.23 9.23
N LYS A 321 -0.60 -10.28 9.06
CA LYS A 321 -1.91 -10.53 8.46
C LYS A 321 -1.83 -11.02 7.01
N PHE A 322 -0.75 -10.69 6.30
CA PHE A 322 -0.55 -11.11 4.93
C PHE A 322 0.49 -12.23 4.85
N THR A 323 0.36 -13.07 3.84
CA THR A 323 1.33 -14.15 3.59
C THR A 323 2.47 -13.66 2.69
N PRO A 324 3.73 -13.71 3.13
CA PRO A 324 4.87 -13.47 2.24
C PRO A 324 4.89 -14.45 1.06
N VAL A 325 5.22 -13.97 -0.13
CA VAL A 325 5.29 -14.78 -1.36
C VAL A 325 6.32 -15.91 -1.23
N GLU A 326 7.45 -15.65 -0.57
CA GLU A 326 8.50 -16.66 -0.33
C GLU A 326 7.99 -17.86 0.47
N ILE A 327 7.21 -17.61 1.53
CA ILE A 327 6.57 -18.67 2.35
C ILE A 327 5.52 -19.42 1.53
N ARG A 328 4.72 -18.73 0.71
CA ARG A 328 3.74 -19.41 -0.15
C ARG A 328 4.40 -20.37 -1.14
N ASN A 329 5.58 -20.01 -1.65
CA ASN A 329 6.31 -20.84 -2.60
C ASN A 329 7.03 -22.02 -1.93
N SER A 330 7.31 -21.96 -0.62
CA SER A 330 7.89 -23.07 0.14
C SER A 330 6.85 -24.10 0.60
N ILE A 331 5.56 -23.76 0.60
CA ILE A 331 4.47 -24.73 0.84
C ILE A 331 4.33 -25.62 -0.40
N PRO A 332 4.49 -26.95 -0.28
CA PRO A 332 4.25 -27.86 -1.39
C PRO A 332 2.81 -27.68 -1.89
N ARG A 333 2.63 -27.21 -3.12
CA ARG A 333 1.30 -27.20 -3.74
C ARG A 333 0.80 -28.64 -3.76
N LYS A 334 -0.45 -28.87 -3.33
CA LYS A 334 -1.18 -30.11 -3.64
C LYS A 334 -1.21 -30.21 -5.17
N THR A 335 -0.21 -30.87 -5.73
CA THR A 335 -0.22 -31.24 -7.13
C THR A 335 -1.31 -32.28 -7.21
N ALA A 336 -2.35 -32.04 -8.01
CA ALA A 336 -3.29 -33.09 -8.35
C ALA A 336 -2.46 -34.30 -8.78
N MET A 337 -2.53 -35.38 -8.00
CA MET A 337 -1.78 -36.59 -8.29
C MET A 337 -2.15 -37.00 -9.70
N LYS A 338 -1.15 -37.00 -10.59
CA LYS A 338 -1.29 -37.64 -11.90
C LYS A 338 -1.75 -39.07 -11.63
N GLN A 339 -2.87 -39.46 -12.23
CA GLN A 339 -3.45 -40.79 -12.12
C GLN A 339 -2.32 -41.83 -12.25
N LEU A 340 -2.04 -42.55 -11.15
CA LEU A 340 -1.00 -43.57 -11.11
C LEU A 340 -1.58 -44.83 -11.72
N ASN A 341 -1.19 -45.13 -12.96
CA ASN A 341 -1.55 -46.39 -13.61
C ASN A 341 -0.87 -47.54 -12.88
N LEU A 342 -1.67 -48.40 -12.24
CA LEU A 342 -1.23 -49.68 -11.73
C LEU A 342 -0.93 -50.61 -12.92
N GLN A 343 0.35 -50.97 -13.10
CA GLN A 343 0.74 -52.10 -13.94
C GLN A 343 1.29 -53.20 -13.03
N GLY A 344 0.52 -54.26 -12.81
CA GLY A 344 0.99 -55.41 -12.04
C GLY A 344 -0.06 -56.50 -11.87
N ASN A 345 0.32 -57.73 -12.20
CA ASN A 345 -0.46 -58.94 -11.88
C ASN A 345 -0.35 -59.23 -10.38
N GLY A 346 -1.32 -58.76 -9.59
CA GLY A 346 -1.79 -59.35 -8.33
C GLY A 346 -0.84 -59.49 -7.12
N LYS A 347 0.46 -59.21 -7.23
CA LYS A 347 1.42 -59.36 -6.11
C LYS A 347 2.38 -58.17 -5.89
N TYR A 348 2.58 -57.35 -6.92
CA TYR A 348 3.52 -56.22 -6.87
C TYR A 348 2.85 -54.98 -7.43
N ALA A 349 2.94 -53.88 -6.68
CA ALA A 349 2.57 -52.56 -7.16
C ALA A 349 3.85 -51.76 -7.40
N VAL A 350 3.98 -51.20 -8.61
CA VAL A 350 5.05 -50.28 -8.97
C VAL A 350 4.47 -48.87 -9.01
N TYR A 351 5.01 -47.98 -8.17
CA TYR A 351 4.65 -46.57 -8.10
C TYR A 351 5.76 -45.74 -8.72
N THR A 352 5.40 -44.64 -9.39
CA THR A 352 6.37 -43.61 -9.82
C THR A 352 6.19 -42.37 -8.97
N ILE A 353 7.20 -42.03 -8.16
CA ILE A 353 7.21 -40.86 -7.29
C ILE A 353 8.37 -39.97 -7.73
N CYS A 354 8.08 -38.73 -8.15
CA CYS A 354 9.09 -37.76 -8.63
C CYS A 354 10.05 -38.34 -9.70
N GLY A 355 9.53 -39.16 -10.63
CA GLY A 355 10.31 -39.78 -11.71
C GLY A 355 11.13 -41.01 -11.29
N ARG A 356 11.07 -41.45 -10.02
CA ARG A 356 11.71 -42.69 -9.56
C ARG A 356 10.68 -43.80 -9.38
N LYS A 357 11.01 -45.01 -9.84
CA LYS A 357 10.18 -46.21 -9.65
C LYS A 357 10.42 -46.78 -8.24
N VAL A 358 9.34 -47.05 -7.52
CA VAL A 358 9.33 -47.69 -6.21
C VAL A 358 8.41 -48.90 -6.29
N SER A 359 8.87 -50.07 -5.83
CA SER A 359 8.10 -51.32 -5.86
C SER A 359 7.87 -51.87 -4.45
N GLY A 360 6.65 -52.29 -4.15
CA GLY A 360 6.31 -52.95 -2.88
C GLY A 360 5.20 -53.99 -3.02
N MET A 361 5.08 -54.84 -2.00
CA MET A 361 4.01 -55.85 -1.93
C MET A 361 2.69 -55.18 -1.58
N SER A 362 1.61 -55.61 -2.23
CA SER A 362 0.31 -54.93 -2.23
C SER A 362 -0.48 -55.01 -0.92
N VAL A 363 0.10 -55.52 0.18
CA VAL A 363 -0.58 -55.64 1.49
C VAL A 363 0.43 -55.54 2.63
N ASN A 364 0.21 -54.63 3.58
CA ASN A 364 0.95 -54.51 4.86
C ASN A 364 2.49 -54.43 4.76
N SER A 365 3.04 -53.70 3.80
CA SER A 365 4.48 -53.40 3.77
C SER A 365 4.76 -51.94 4.12
N SER A 366 5.64 -51.70 5.09
CA SER A 366 6.33 -50.42 5.24
C SER A 366 7.37 -50.31 4.13
N LEU A 367 7.28 -49.24 3.33
CA LEU A 367 8.28 -48.90 2.32
C LEU A 367 9.11 -47.75 2.86
N SER A 368 10.40 -48.00 3.11
CA SER A 368 11.36 -46.94 3.42
C SER A 368 12.04 -46.47 2.14
N ALA A 369 12.02 -45.17 1.91
CA ALA A 369 12.82 -44.53 0.87
C ALA A 369 13.63 -43.41 1.53
N PHE A 370 14.94 -43.40 1.31
CA PHE A 370 15.80 -42.30 1.75
C PHE A 370 15.51 -41.06 0.87
N SER A 371 14.91 -40.04 1.47
CA SER A 371 14.80 -38.69 0.91
C SER A 371 15.55 -37.74 1.82
N LEU A 372 16.55 -37.04 1.28
CA LEU A 372 17.38 -36.12 2.05
C LEU A 372 16.79 -34.72 2.22
N GLN A 373 15.65 -34.35 1.59
CA GLN A 373 15.22 -32.94 1.62
C GLN A 373 13.73 -32.59 1.57
N HIS A 374 12.78 -33.54 1.50
CA HIS A 374 11.35 -33.16 1.44
C HIS A 374 10.47 -34.17 2.18
N ALA A 375 9.88 -33.74 3.31
CA ALA A 375 8.89 -34.51 4.06
C ALA A 375 7.47 -34.02 3.72
N GLY A 376 6.56 -34.95 3.43
CA GLY A 376 5.14 -34.68 3.16
C GLY A 376 4.28 -35.92 3.36
N VAL A 377 3.01 -35.73 3.75
CA VAL A 377 2.03 -36.81 3.94
C VAL A 377 1.30 -37.08 2.62
N TYR A 378 1.30 -38.32 2.15
CA TYR A 378 0.62 -38.74 0.92
C TYR A 378 -0.54 -39.68 1.25
N ILE A 379 -1.74 -39.35 0.76
CA ILE A 379 -2.93 -40.21 0.89
C ILE A 379 -3.26 -40.74 -0.51
N ILE A 380 -3.30 -42.06 -0.68
CA ILE A 380 -3.70 -42.71 -1.93
C ILE A 380 -5.03 -43.41 -1.68
N VAL A 381 -6.05 -43.09 -2.47
CA VAL A 381 -7.36 -43.75 -2.43
C VAL A 381 -7.55 -44.53 -3.74
N PRO A 382 -7.58 -45.87 -3.70
CA PRO A 382 -7.88 -46.67 -4.89
C PRO A 382 -9.37 -46.58 -5.28
N GLU A 383 -9.67 -46.76 -6.56
CA GLU A 383 -11.02 -46.58 -7.13
C GLU A 383 -12.07 -47.60 -6.61
N LYS A 384 -11.62 -48.73 -6.04
CA LYS A 384 -12.49 -49.74 -5.38
C LYS A 384 -11.75 -50.44 -4.24
N GLY A 385 -11.76 -49.86 -3.04
CA GLY A 385 -11.27 -50.52 -1.83
C GLY A 385 -10.64 -49.60 -0.80
N ILE A 386 -10.55 -50.11 0.44
CA ILE A 386 -10.18 -49.44 1.70
C ILE A 386 -8.97 -48.49 1.52
N PRO A 387 -9.03 -47.24 2.01
CA PRO A 387 -7.96 -46.26 1.84
C PRO A 387 -6.65 -46.75 2.47
N ALA A 388 -5.56 -46.71 1.70
CA ALA A 388 -4.22 -46.95 2.20
C ALA A 388 -3.63 -45.62 2.71
N ARG A 389 -3.31 -45.55 4.01
CA ARG A 389 -2.61 -44.42 4.61
C ARG A 389 -1.11 -44.66 4.51
N ILE A 390 -0.40 -43.84 3.75
CA ILE A 390 1.07 -43.82 3.78
C ILE A 390 1.49 -42.69 4.72
N VAL A 391 2.03 -43.05 5.88
CA VAL A 391 2.64 -42.10 6.81
C VAL A 391 4.15 -42.14 6.59
N VAL A 392 4.73 -41.00 6.21
CA VAL A 392 6.19 -40.84 6.14
C VAL A 392 6.62 -40.10 7.39
N GLU A 393 7.15 -40.82 8.37
CA GLU A 393 7.69 -40.22 9.60
C GLU A 393 9.14 -39.82 9.42
N HIS A 394 9.49 -38.63 9.90
CA HIS A 394 10.87 -38.19 9.96
C HIS A 394 11.50 -38.75 11.24
N ASN A 395 12.36 -39.76 11.10
CA ASN A 395 13.33 -40.05 12.16
C ASN A 395 14.33 -38.90 12.19
N ARG A 396 14.16 -37.96 13.11
CA ARG A 396 15.27 -37.09 13.52
C ARG A 396 16.19 -37.95 14.38
N THR A 397 17.33 -38.34 13.85
CA THR A 397 18.47 -38.71 14.69
C THR A 397 18.86 -37.47 15.50
N PRO A 398 19.06 -37.57 16.82
CA PRO A 398 19.66 -36.47 17.57
C PRO A 398 21.10 -36.29 17.10
N GLN A 399 21.44 -35.08 16.66
CA GLN A 399 22.80 -34.56 16.66
C GLN A 399 22.82 -33.31 17.52
#